data_AF-A0A1F7SLQ6-F1
#
_entry.id   AF-A0A1F7SLQ6-F1
#
_cell.length_a   1.000
_cell.length_b   1.000
_cell.length_c   1.000
_cell.angle_alpha   90.00
_cell.angle_beta   90.00
_cell.angle_gamma   90.00
#
_symmetry.space_group_name_H-M   'P 1'
#
loop_
_entity.id
_entity.type
_entity.pdbx_description
1 polymer ?
#
loop_
_entity_poly.entity_id
_entity_poly.type
_entity_poly.pdbx_seq_one_letter_code
_entity_poly.pdbx_strand_id
1 'polypeptide(L)'
;MRKIIFVVIIFFLAGCANHIKYIENAEDVSREESSTAGNVISDINGEANNKEKLAYNLELDEIKKSIIAKEKHTVKLEEFTPYQGWRESYEFFLGIGGIPVAIVLNVLDIIPFFGAIPNDWLGEQFSMTMSGLNPFMNMESEKRSEFKEISRSFTKSEKEEVKKVTPLAKKKLQICLNEEMVSEATTDEMGKLKVDMFTILSKQRINEEPRKIVIYLPQEKIDKGVKASCEAPGETSRTEYFKRNLAFSLYDASKYLFYLNGNSALDPSKAAESVLSLSTLGFEEWSMRVEDDIRKQYKGNPEFLAKFSLGLKKGMSRVEETNIVPSEKTDAGKSQEGVAVISPVKEPENKPLPAAETGKSQSQSVPSNP
;
A
#
# COMPACT_ATOMS: atom_id res chain seq x y z
N MET A 1 31.83 -45.42 69.87
CA MET A 1 32.62 -44.65 68.88
C MET A 1 32.17 -44.87 67.43
N ARG A 2 32.05 -46.11 66.93
CA ARG A 2 31.72 -46.40 65.52
C ARG A 2 30.39 -45.79 65.00
N LYS A 3 29.37 -45.69 65.84
CA LYS A 3 28.06 -45.08 65.50
C LYS A 3 28.08 -43.54 65.45
N ILE A 4 28.95 -42.90 66.23
CA ILE A 4 29.09 -41.44 66.26
C ILE A 4 29.82 -40.98 64.98
N ILE A 5 30.86 -41.71 64.57
CA ILE A 5 31.58 -41.46 63.31
C ILE A 5 30.63 -41.55 62.10
N PHE A 6 29.72 -42.53 62.09
CA PHE A 6 28.78 -42.70 60.99
C PHE A 6 27.74 -41.56 60.89
N VAL A 7 27.27 -41.05 62.02
CA VAL A 7 26.31 -39.91 62.06
C VAL A 7 26.98 -38.60 61.65
N VAL A 8 28.25 -38.38 62.04
CA VAL A 8 29.02 -37.19 61.63
C VAL A 8 29.29 -37.21 60.12
N ILE A 9 29.62 -38.37 59.54
CA ILE A 9 29.85 -38.52 58.10
C ILE A 9 28.57 -38.24 57.30
N ILE A 10 27.40 -38.69 57.77
CA ILE A 10 26.11 -38.42 57.11
C ILE A 10 25.78 -36.91 57.15
N PHE A 11 26.09 -36.22 58.25
CA PHE A 11 25.87 -34.77 58.34
C PHE A 11 26.78 -33.97 57.40
N PHE A 12 28.03 -34.40 57.19
CA PHE A 12 28.94 -33.78 56.22
C PHE A 12 28.56 -34.06 54.76
N LEU A 13 27.84 -35.14 54.48
CA LEU A 13 27.39 -35.51 53.13
C LEU A 13 26.02 -34.93 52.75
N ALA A 14 25.28 -34.35 53.70
CA ALA A 14 23.92 -33.82 53.48
C ALA A 14 23.87 -32.32 53.16
N GLY A 15 25.01 -31.68 52.88
CA GLY A 15 25.10 -30.29 52.43
C GLY A 15 24.75 -30.13 50.95
N CYS A 16 23.47 -30.22 50.59
CA CYS A 16 23.00 -29.81 49.26
C CYS A 16 22.53 -28.35 49.31
N ALA A 17 23.33 -27.41 48.84
CA ALA A 17 22.84 -26.05 48.59
C ALA A 17 23.67 -25.29 47.53
N ASN A 18 23.91 -25.89 46.36
CA ASN A 18 24.28 -25.08 45.19
C ASN A 18 23.02 -24.41 44.65
N HIS A 19 22.71 -23.19 45.11
CA HIS A 19 21.62 -22.40 44.53
C HIS A 19 22.08 -21.86 43.17
N ILE A 20 21.77 -22.60 42.11
CA ILE A 20 21.93 -22.11 40.74
C ILE A 20 20.94 -20.97 40.55
N LYS A 21 21.44 -19.76 40.30
CA LYS A 21 20.60 -18.61 39.93
C LYS A 21 20.31 -18.71 38.44
N TYR A 22 19.02 -18.71 38.11
CA TYR A 22 18.56 -18.60 36.72
C TYR A 22 18.17 -17.16 36.45
N ILE A 23 18.75 -16.55 35.42
CA ILE A 23 18.36 -15.22 34.94
C ILE A 23 17.62 -15.41 33.62
N GLU A 24 16.40 -14.88 33.55
CA GLU A 24 15.60 -14.88 32.33
C GLU A 24 15.67 -13.50 31.68
N ASN A 25 16.31 -13.42 30.50
CA ASN A 25 16.32 -12.23 29.68
C ASN A 25 15.33 -12.40 28.53
N ALA A 26 14.49 -11.40 28.31
CA ALA A 26 13.55 -11.38 27.19
C ALA A 26 13.90 -10.23 26.24
N GLU A 27 14.15 -10.56 24.98
CA GLU A 27 14.36 -9.61 23.90
C GLU A 27 13.18 -9.67 22.92
N ASP A 28 12.65 -8.51 22.55
CA ASP A 28 11.62 -8.38 21.53
C ASP A 28 12.28 -8.09 20.18
N VAL A 29 12.18 -9.03 19.24
CA VAL A 29 12.75 -8.92 17.89
C VAL A 29 11.62 -8.84 16.88
N SER A 30 11.54 -7.76 16.10
CA SER A 30 10.57 -7.64 15.00
C SER A 30 11.23 -7.94 13.67
N ARG A 31 10.64 -8.87 12.91
CA ARG A 31 11.03 -9.15 11.52
C ARG A 31 9.94 -8.65 10.58
N GLU A 32 10.30 -7.74 9.69
CA GLU A 32 9.43 -7.21 8.66
C GLU A 32 9.74 -7.90 7.31
N GLU A 33 8.72 -8.49 6.70
CA GLU A 33 8.79 -9.01 5.34
C GLU A 33 7.85 -8.20 4.45
N SER A 34 8.41 -7.39 3.54
CA SER A 34 7.65 -6.54 2.63
C SER A 34 7.61 -7.11 1.21
N SER A 35 6.42 -7.19 0.61
CA SER A 35 6.24 -7.48 -0.81
C SER A 35 5.32 -6.45 -1.48
N THR A 36 5.62 -6.08 -2.72
CA THR A 36 4.72 -5.24 -3.53
C THR A 36 3.53 -6.09 -3.97
N ALA A 37 2.32 -5.65 -3.63
CA ALA A 37 1.10 -6.38 -3.93
C ALA A 37 0.49 -6.01 -5.28
N GLY A 38 0.75 -4.79 -5.77
CA GLY A 38 0.28 -4.33 -7.07
C GLY A 38 0.18 -2.81 -7.16
N ASN A 39 -0.19 -2.32 -8.34
CA ASN A 39 -0.42 -0.90 -8.59
C ASN A 39 -1.91 -0.65 -8.89
N VAL A 40 -2.43 0.49 -8.46
CA VAL A 40 -3.83 0.90 -8.63
C VAL A 40 -3.91 2.27 -9.28
N ILE A 41 -4.85 2.42 -10.22
CA ILE A 41 -5.19 3.70 -10.85
C ILE A 41 -6.55 4.16 -10.30
N SER A 42 -6.55 5.18 -9.46
CA SER A 42 -7.75 5.78 -8.87
C SER A 42 -8.09 7.12 -9.56
N ASP A 43 -9.34 7.54 -9.45
CA ASP A 43 -9.79 8.86 -9.92
C ASP A 43 -10.01 9.76 -8.71
N ILE A 44 -9.33 10.89 -8.69
CA ILE A 44 -9.31 11.84 -7.55
C ILE A 44 -10.71 12.43 -7.32
N ASN A 45 -11.51 12.58 -8.38
CA ASN A 45 -12.85 13.15 -8.27
C ASN A 45 -13.92 12.10 -7.91
N GLY A 46 -13.51 10.87 -7.58
CA GLY A 46 -14.38 9.75 -7.26
C GLY A 46 -15.08 9.14 -8.48
N GLU A 47 -15.72 7.98 -8.29
CA GLU A 47 -16.69 7.37 -9.21
C GLU A 47 -17.98 8.21 -9.25
N ALA A 48 -17.88 9.50 -9.54
CA ALA A 48 -19.04 10.23 -10.01
C ALA A 48 -19.43 9.56 -11.33
N ASN A 49 -20.60 8.91 -11.35
CA ASN A 49 -21.25 8.23 -12.49
C ASN A 49 -21.49 9.11 -13.73
N ASN A 50 -20.76 10.21 -13.87
CA ASN A 50 -20.82 11.13 -14.98
C ASN A 50 -19.99 10.57 -16.13
N LYS A 51 -20.59 9.63 -16.87
CA LYS A 51 -20.09 8.99 -18.10
C LYS A 51 -19.91 9.97 -19.29
N GLU A 52 -19.83 11.27 -18.99
CA GLU A 52 -19.64 12.40 -19.90
C GLU A 52 -18.37 13.19 -19.56
N LYS A 53 -17.46 12.58 -18.79
CA LYS A 53 -16.21 13.20 -18.39
C LYS A 53 -15.28 13.36 -19.59
N LEU A 54 -14.89 14.61 -19.87
CA LEU A 54 -13.95 14.97 -20.93
C LEU A 54 -12.50 15.10 -20.44
N ALA A 55 -12.31 15.14 -19.12
CA ALA A 55 -10.99 15.23 -18.49
C ALA A 55 -10.92 14.35 -17.23
N TYR A 56 -9.93 13.47 -17.16
CA TYR A 56 -9.68 12.53 -16.07
C TYR A 56 -8.55 13.04 -15.17
N ASN A 57 -8.78 13.05 -13.86
CA ASN A 57 -7.74 13.34 -12.87
C ASN A 57 -7.43 12.04 -12.14
N LEU A 58 -6.33 11.42 -12.53
CA LEU A 58 -5.93 10.10 -12.06
C LEU A 58 -4.85 10.23 -10.99
N GLU A 59 -4.87 9.31 -10.04
CA GLU A 59 -3.82 9.09 -9.05
C GLU A 59 -3.34 7.65 -9.18
N LEU A 60 -2.03 7.48 -9.20
CA LEU A 60 -1.37 6.21 -9.42
C LEU A 60 -0.64 5.81 -8.15
N ASP A 61 -1.06 4.70 -7.55
CA ASP A 61 -0.59 4.25 -6.24
C ASP A 61 0.01 2.84 -6.30
N GLU A 62 1.16 2.65 -5.65
CA GLU A 62 1.76 1.34 -5.37
C GLU A 62 1.26 0.86 -4.01
N ILE A 63 0.63 -0.31 -3.98
CA ILE A 63 0.21 -0.97 -2.75
C ILE A 63 1.29 -1.96 -2.33
N LYS A 64 1.97 -1.65 -1.23
CA LYS A 64 2.92 -2.56 -0.56
C LYS A 64 2.23 -3.26 0.60
N LYS A 65 2.35 -4.58 0.64
CA LYS A 65 1.91 -5.40 1.77
C LYS A 65 3.15 -5.80 2.56
N SER A 66 3.23 -5.36 3.81
CA SER A 66 4.26 -5.77 4.75
C SER A 66 3.65 -6.67 5.81
N ILE A 67 4.20 -7.86 5.98
CA ILE A 67 3.85 -8.77 7.05
C ILE A 67 4.89 -8.56 8.15
N ILE A 68 4.45 -8.03 9.29
CA ILE A 68 5.30 -7.83 10.46
C ILE A 68 5.10 -9.03 11.38
N ALA A 69 6.14 -9.84 11.54
CA ALA A 69 6.18 -10.91 12.53
C ALA A 69 6.98 -10.43 13.74
N LYS A 70 6.34 -10.31 14.91
CA LYS A 70 7.05 -10.04 16.16
C LYS A 70 7.43 -11.39 16.79
N GLU A 71 8.67 -11.52 17.22
CA GLU A 71 9.20 -12.72 17.85
C GLU A 71 9.80 -12.33 19.19
N LYS A 72 9.34 -12.97 20.26
CA LYS A 72 9.91 -12.78 21.60
C LYS A 72 10.91 -13.88 21.86
N HIS A 73 12.17 -13.50 22.04
CA HIS A 73 13.28 -14.40 22.32
C HIS A 73 13.49 -14.38 23.83
N THR A 74 13.21 -15.51 24.49
CA THR A 74 13.49 -15.66 25.92
C THR A 74 14.72 -16.53 26.08
N VAL A 75 15.79 -15.96 26.63
CA VAL A 75 17.05 -16.65 26.88
C VAL A 75 17.14 -16.93 28.38
N LYS A 76 17.22 -18.22 28.73
CA LYS A 76 17.50 -18.62 30.10
C LYS A 76 19.00 -18.81 30.27
N LEU A 77 19.58 -18.02 31.17
CA LEU A 77 20.98 -18.07 31.52
C LEU A 77 21.17 -18.77 32.86
N GLU A 78 22.15 -19.66 32.94
CA GLU A 78 22.71 -20.19 34.18
C GLU A 78 23.83 -19.29 34.63
N GLU A 79 23.77 -18.81 35.87
CA GLU A 79 24.92 -18.22 36.52
C GLU A 79 25.80 -19.34 37.09
N PHE A 80 27.07 -19.40 36.69
CA PHE A 80 28.03 -20.36 37.25
C PHE A 80 29.36 -19.66 37.58
N THR A 81 30.05 -20.17 38.61
CA THR A 81 31.40 -19.70 38.95
C THR A 81 32.42 -20.71 38.40
N PRO A 82 33.30 -20.33 37.46
CA PRO A 82 34.36 -21.21 36.97
C PRO A 82 35.27 -21.71 38.12
N TYR A 83 35.69 -22.98 38.06
CA TYR A 83 36.60 -23.62 39.03
C TYR A 83 36.10 -23.73 40.48
N GLN A 84 34.79 -23.73 40.70
CA GLN A 84 34.16 -23.82 42.02
C GLN A 84 34.77 -24.91 42.93
N GLY A 85 34.96 -26.15 42.45
CA GLY A 85 35.51 -27.23 43.30
C GLY A 85 36.97 -27.03 43.75
N TRP A 86 37.83 -26.43 42.90
CA TRP A 86 39.20 -26.08 43.32
C TRP A 86 39.20 -24.93 44.31
N ARG A 87 38.25 -24.01 44.15
CA ARG A 87 38.04 -22.88 45.05
C ARG A 87 37.59 -23.31 46.43
N GLU A 88 36.54 -24.11 46.50
CA GLU A 88 36.03 -24.69 47.75
C GLU A 88 37.16 -25.39 48.52
N SER A 89 38.10 -26.04 47.82
CA SER A 89 39.24 -26.71 48.43
C SER A 89 40.19 -25.74 49.15
N TYR A 90 40.64 -24.65 48.52
CA TYR A 90 41.55 -23.71 49.19
C TYR A 90 40.82 -22.83 50.22
N GLU A 91 39.55 -22.50 50.02
CA GLU A 91 38.74 -21.75 50.99
C GLU A 91 38.52 -22.56 52.27
N PHE A 92 38.29 -23.86 52.14
CA PHE A 92 38.23 -24.78 53.27
C PHE A 92 39.55 -24.83 54.05
N PHE A 93 40.69 -24.96 53.35
CA PHE A 93 42.00 -24.94 54.01
C PHE A 93 42.31 -23.60 54.66
N LEU A 94 41.95 -22.48 54.02
CA LEU A 94 42.09 -21.15 54.60
C LEU A 94 41.17 -20.96 55.83
N GLY A 95 39.95 -21.47 55.80
CA GLY A 95 39.04 -21.49 56.94
C GLY A 95 39.59 -22.31 58.11
N ILE A 96 40.09 -23.52 57.85
CA ILE A 96 40.77 -24.34 58.86
C ILE A 96 41.98 -23.61 59.44
N GLY A 97 42.82 -23.02 58.60
CA GLY A 97 44.00 -22.26 59.02
C GLY A 97 43.64 -20.97 59.75
N GLY A 98 42.48 -20.38 59.43
CA GLY A 98 41.95 -19.17 60.04
C GLY A 98 41.46 -19.38 61.47
N ILE A 99 41.00 -20.59 61.84
CA ILE A 99 40.54 -20.87 63.22
C ILE A 99 41.63 -20.57 64.26
N PRO A 100 42.84 -21.17 64.21
CA PRO A 100 43.85 -20.90 65.22
C PRO A 100 44.30 -19.44 65.21
N VAL A 101 44.33 -18.79 64.04
CA VAL A 101 44.64 -17.36 63.94
C VAL A 101 43.55 -16.51 64.60
N ALA A 102 42.28 -16.81 64.36
CA ALA A 102 41.14 -16.12 64.98
C ALA A 102 41.08 -16.34 66.50
N ILE A 103 41.40 -17.55 66.97
CA ILE A 103 41.49 -17.83 68.41
C ILE A 103 42.65 -17.05 69.03
N VAL A 104 43.84 -17.05 68.41
CA VAL A 104 45.01 -16.31 68.89
C VAL A 104 44.72 -14.81 68.91
N LEU A 105 44.08 -14.26 67.88
CA LEU A 105 43.71 -12.84 67.81
C LEU A 105 42.69 -12.47 68.90
N ASN A 106 41.68 -13.30 69.16
CA ASN A 106 40.74 -13.07 70.28
C ASN A 106 41.45 -13.12 71.65
N VAL A 107 42.38 -14.06 71.84
CA VAL A 107 43.17 -14.16 73.09
C VAL A 107 44.14 -12.98 73.25
N LEU A 108 44.76 -12.52 72.15
CA LEU A 108 45.63 -11.35 72.13
C LEU A 108 44.86 -10.04 72.33
N ASP A 109 43.61 -9.95 71.90
CA ASP A 109 42.78 -8.77 72.17
C ASP A 109 42.39 -8.71 73.66
N ILE A 110 42.03 -9.85 74.25
CA ILE A 110 41.60 -9.95 75.65
C ILE A 110 42.75 -9.75 76.65
N ILE A 111 43.96 -10.26 76.34
CA ILE A 111 45.04 -10.38 77.33
C ILE A 111 46.04 -9.19 77.24
N PRO A 112 46.76 -8.96 76.13
CA PRO A 112 47.68 -7.81 76.00
C PRO A 112 47.04 -6.50 75.50
N PHE A 113 45.94 -6.52 74.74
CA PHE A 113 45.40 -5.31 74.10
C PHE A 113 44.14 -4.70 74.75
N PHE A 114 43.60 -5.31 75.81
CA PHE A 114 42.47 -4.79 76.60
C PHE A 114 41.26 -4.35 75.75
N GLY A 115 40.98 -5.05 74.64
CA GLY A 115 39.81 -4.78 73.80
C GLY A 115 39.91 -3.54 72.91
N ALA A 116 41.11 -3.15 72.50
CA ALA A 116 41.33 -2.01 71.59
C ALA A 116 40.96 -2.31 70.13
N ILE A 117 40.69 -3.58 69.77
CA ILE A 117 40.30 -3.97 68.42
C ILE A 117 38.77 -3.86 68.28
N PRO A 118 38.24 -3.18 67.24
CA PRO A 118 36.80 -3.08 67.01
C PRO A 118 36.15 -4.46 66.85
N ASN A 119 35.08 -4.72 67.61
CA ASN A 119 34.35 -5.99 67.61
C ASN A 119 33.81 -6.37 66.21
N ASP A 120 33.47 -5.39 65.37
CA ASP A 120 32.96 -5.64 64.02
C ASP A 120 34.03 -6.30 63.14
N TRP A 121 35.29 -5.92 63.30
CA TRP A 121 36.39 -6.49 62.51
C TRP A 121 36.72 -7.91 62.97
N LEU A 122 36.75 -8.16 64.28
CA LEU A 122 36.90 -9.51 64.83
C LEU A 122 35.73 -10.43 64.43
N GLY A 123 34.51 -9.88 64.42
CA GLY A 123 33.30 -10.56 63.97
C GLY A 123 33.34 -10.89 62.48
N GLU A 124 33.81 -9.97 61.63
CA GLU A 124 33.98 -10.20 60.19
C GLU A 124 35.06 -11.25 59.90
N GLN A 125 36.19 -11.22 60.60
CA GLN A 125 37.24 -12.24 60.44
C GLN A 125 36.76 -13.63 60.91
N PHE A 126 36.01 -13.68 62.01
CA PHE A 126 35.42 -14.92 62.50
C PHE A 126 34.33 -15.45 61.56
N SER A 127 33.47 -14.56 61.05
CA SER A 127 32.45 -14.90 60.06
C SER A 127 33.08 -15.39 58.76
N MET A 128 34.13 -14.71 58.28
CA MET A 128 34.87 -15.11 57.07
C MET A 128 35.53 -16.49 57.23
N THR A 129 36.12 -16.75 58.40
CA THR A 129 36.71 -18.04 58.75
C THR A 129 35.65 -19.14 58.81
N MET A 130 34.50 -18.87 59.44
CA MET A 130 33.37 -19.79 59.55
C MET A 130 32.68 -20.05 58.21
N SER A 131 32.58 -19.04 57.35
CA SER A 131 32.10 -19.21 55.98
C SER A 131 33.07 -20.06 55.15
N GLY A 132 34.39 -19.88 55.31
CA GLY A 132 35.40 -20.72 54.63
C GLY A 132 35.40 -22.17 55.10
N LEU A 133 35.07 -22.46 56.37
CA LEU A 133 34.96 -23.83 56.90
C LEU A 133 33.80 -24.64 56.33
N ASN A 134 32.78 -23.97 55.81
CA ASN A 134 31.66 -24.64 55.18
C ASN A 134 31.87 -24.62 53.66
N PRO A 135 32.37 -25.72 53.06
CA PRO A 135 32.62 -25.77 51.62
C PRO A 135 31.31 -25.67 50.81
N PHE A 136 30.15 -25.78 51.45
CA PHE A 136 28.83 -25.65 50.82
C PHE A 136 28.23 -24.25 50.96
N MET A 137 28.91 -23.32 51.64
CA MET A 137 28.53 -21.91 51.70
C MET A 137 29.45 -21.11 50.79
N ASN A 138 28.90 -20.62 49.68
CA ASN A 138 29.64 -19.74 48.79
C ASN A 138 29.96 -18.42 49.52
N MET A 139 31.24 -18.07 49.64
CA MET A 139 31.63 -16.67 49.76
C MET A 139 31.38 -15.99 48.40
N GLU A 140 30.12 -15.62 48.13
CA GLU A 140 29.72 -15.05 46.85
C GLU A 140 30.52 -13.76 46.57
N SER A 141 31.27 -13.73 45.47
CA SER A 141 31.80 -12.49 44.91
C SER A 141 31.11 -12.30 43.58
N GLU A 142 30.15 -11.37 43.51
CA GLU A 142 29.34 -11.04 42.32
C GLU A 142 30.19 -10.69 41.09
N LYS A 143 31.49 -10.40 41.27
CA LYS A 143 32.40 -9.99 40.19
C LYS A 143 32.99 -11.16 39.38
N ARG A 144 32.65 -12.42 39.69
CA ARG A 144 33.34 -13.61 39.13
C ARG A 144 32.42 -14.66 38.52
N SER A 145 31.12 -14.40 38.44
CA SER A 145 30.18 -15.30 37.79
C SER A 145 30.19 -15.10 36.27
N GLU A 146 30.13 -16.22 35.55
CA GLU A 146 29.90 -16.25 34.11
C GLU A 146 28.47 -16.73 33.84
N PHE A 147 27.91 -16.30 32.72
CA PHE A 147 26.58 -16.71 32.29
C PHE A 147 26.68 -17.72 31.15
N LYS A 148 26.00 -18.85 31.30
CA LYS A 148 25.86 -19.86 30.25
C LYS A 148 24.42 -19.92 29.75
N GLU A 149 24.22 -19.87 28.44
CA GLU A 149 22.90 -20.10 27.85
C GLU A 149 22.49 -21.56 28.02
N ILE A 150 21.41 -21.81 28.76
CA ILE A 150 20.84 -23.14 28.98
C ILE A 150 19.83 -23.47 27.89
N SER A 151 18.98 -22.48 27.60
CA SER A 151 17.89 -22.66 26.65
C SER A 151 17.48 -21.32 26.06
N ARG A 152 17.12 -21.38 24.78
CA ARG A 152 16.47 -20.30 24.06
C ARG A 152 15.10 -20.78 23.65
N SER A 153 14.07 -20.06 24.06
CA SER A 153 12.71 -20.29 23.57
C SER A 153 12.26 -19.11 22.73
N PHE A 154 11.53 -19.44 21.67
CA PHE A 154 11.00 -18.47 20.73
C PHE A 154 9.49 -18.50 20.85
N THR A 155 8.90 -17.38 21.27
CA THR A 155 7.45 -17.20 21.22
C THR A 155 7.15 -16.34 20.00
N LYS A 156 6.57 -16.98 18.98
CA LYS A 156 6.11 -16.26 17.80
C LYS A 156 4.80 -15.56 18.12
N SER A 157 4.76 -14.24 17.99
CA SER A 157 3.51 -13.51 18.13
C SER A 157 2.68 -13.61 16.85
N GLU A 158 1.45 -13.11 16.93
CA GLU A 158 0.59 -12.91 15.77
C GLU A 158 1.28 -12.05 14.70
N LYS A 159 1.04 -12.41 13.43
CA LYS A 159 1.54 -11.67 12.27
C LYS A 159 0.59 -10.53 11.97
N GLU A 160 1.12 -9.33 11.81
CA GLU A 160 0.34 -8.14 11.48
C GLU A 160 0.54 -7.80 10.00
N GLU A 161 -0.54 -7.80 9.21
CA GLU A 161 -0.50 -7.34 7.81
C GLU A 161 -0.73 -5.83 7.78
N VAL A 162 0.30 -5.08 7.37
CA VAL A 162 0.24 -3.64 7.17
C VAL A 162 0.22 -3.34 5.68
N LYS A 163 -0.76 -2.55 5.23
CA LYS A 163 -0.85 -2.06 3.86
C LYS A 163 -0.33 -0.63 3.81
N LYS A 164 0.69 -0.39 2.98
CA LYS A 164 1.23 0.94 2.73
C LYS A 164 0.95 1.34 1.29
N VAL A 165 0.30 2.48 1.12
CA VAL A 165 0.03 3.09 -0.19
C VAL A 165 1.11 4.13 -0.45
N THR A 166 1.78 4.06 -1.60
CA THR A 166 2.84 5.00 -1.98
C THR A 166 2.58 5.54 -3.39
N PRO A 167 2.62 6.87 -3.61
CA PRO A 167 2.38 7.43 -4.94
C PRO A 167 3.47 7.02 -5.94
N LEU A 168 3.07 6.61 -7.13
CA LEU A 168 3.95 6.25 -8.25
C LEU A 168 4.32 7.49 -9.07
N ALA A 169 5.35 8.18 -8.61
CA ALA A 169 5.89 9.35 -9.28
C ALA A 169 6.59 9.02 -10.61
N LYS A 170 6.46 9.91 -11.60
CA LYS A 170 7.21 9.89 -12.88
C LYS A 170 7.09 8.59 -13.69
N LYS A 171 5.95 7.91 -13.60
CA LYS A 171 5.66 6.70 -14.38
C LYS A 171 4.91 7.06 -15.66
N LYS A 172 5.31 6.42 -16.77
CA LYS A 172 4.66 6.57 -18.07
C LYS A 172 3.43 5.67 -18.14
N LEU A 173 2.29 6.27 -18.45
CA LEU A 173 1.02 5.61 -18.72
C LEU A 173 0.72 5.71 -20.21
N GLN A 174 0.08 4.67 -20.74
CA GLN A 174 -0.40 4.64 -22.11
C GLN A 174 -1.91 4.82 -22.12
N ILE A 175 -2.38 5.64 -23.05
CA ILE A 175 -3.78 5.99 -23.22
C ILE A 175 -4.22 5.47 -24.58
N CYS A 176 -5.24 4.61 -24.55
CA CYS A 176 -5.84 4.03 -25.74
C CYS A 176 -7.30 4.43 -25.85
N LEU A 177 -7.75 4.65 -27.08
CA LEU A 177 -9.16 4.75 -27.43
C LEU A 177 -9.53 3.48 -28.19
N ASN A 178 -10.53 2.76 -27.71
CA ASN A 178 -10.80 1.39 -28.12
C ASN A 178 -9.56 0.49 -27.93
N GLU A 179 -8.86 0.17 -29.01
CA GLU A 179 -7.66 -0.66 -29.06
C GLU A 179 -6.48 0.07 -29.73
N GLU A 180 -6.67 1.33 -30.11
CA GLU A 180 -5.63 2.16 -30.72
C GLU A 180 -4.94 3.01 -29.66
N MET A 181 -3.60 2.94 -29.61
CA MET A 181 -2.79 3.81 -28.77
C MET A 181 -2.79 5.23 -29.34
N VAL A 182 -3.26 6.19 -28.56
CA VAL A 182 -3.42 7.59 -29.00
C VAL A 182 -2.51 8.57 -28.27
N SER A 183 -2.02 8.20 -27.09
CA SER A 183 -1.12 9.07 -26.33
C SER A 183 -0.30 8.33 -25.28
N GLU A 184 0.85 8.91 -24.96
CA GLU A 184 1.60 8.61 -23.73
C GLU A 184 1.53 9.81 -22.80
N ALA A 185 1.36 9.54 -21.51
CA ALA A 185 1.34 10.56 -20.47
C ALA A 185 2.20 10.12 -19.30
N THR A 186 2.79 11.06 -18.56
CA THR A 186 3.66 10.76 -17.42
C THR A 186 3.06 11.35 -16.15
N THR A 187 3.05 10.59 -15.05
CA THR A 187 2.61 11.08 -13.74
C THR A 187 3.55 12.13 -13.18
N ASP A 188 3.02 13.05 -12.38
CA ASP A 188 3.80 14.06 -11.67
C ASP A 188 4.59 13.46 -10.49
N GLU A 189 5.24 14.31 -9.69
CA GLU A 189 6.00 13.88 -8.51
C GLU A 189 5.13 13.32 -7.38
N MET A 190 3.82 13.60 -7.41
CA MET A 190 2.83 13.11 -6.47
C MET A 190 2.06 11.90 -7.00
N GLY A 191 2.45 11.35 -8.17
CA GLY A 191 1.74 10.23 -8.78
C GLY A 191 0.42 10.60 -9.45
N LYS A 192 0.14 11.89 -9.67
CA LYS A 192 -1.09 12.36 -10.28
C LYS A 192 -0.92 12.60 -11.78
N LEU A 193 -1.98 12.38 -12.53
CA LEU A 193 -2.03 12.61 -13.98
C LEU A 193 -3.38 13.21 -14.38
N LYS A 194 -3.34 14.34 -15.09
CA LYS A 194 -4.53 14.89 -15.76
C LYS A 194 -4.53 14.48 -17.23
N VAL A 195 -5.55 13.75 -17.65
CA VAL A 195 -5.79 13.36 -19.04
C VAL A 195 -6.96 14.15 -19.59
N ASP A 196 -6.75 14.93 -20.65
CA ASP A 196 -7.78 15.76 -21.29
C ASP A 196 -8.02 15.27 -22.72
N MET A 197 -9.29 14.96 -23.06
CA MET A 197 -9.67 14.48 -24.39
C MET A 197 -9.34 15.49 -25.48
N PHE A 198 -9.44 16.80 -25.21
CA PHE A 198 -9.04 17.83 -26.17
C PHE A 198 -7.58 17.65 -26.58
N THR A 199 -6.70 17.45 -25.59
CA THR A 199 -5.26 17.33 -25.82
C THR A 199 -4.93 16.07 -26.63
N ILE A 200 -5.66 14.97 -26.41
CA ILE A 200 -5.47 13.72 -27.15
C ILE A 200 -5.95 13.88 -28.60
N LEU A 201 -7.19 14.33 -28.80
CA LEU A 201 -7.82 14.43 -30.11
C LEU A 201 -7.19 15.54 -30.98
N SER A 202 -6.57 16.54 -30.37
CA SER A 202 -5.81 17.57 -31.08
C SER A 202 -4.52 17.05 -31.71
N LYS A 203 -3.93 15.97 -31.18
CA LYS A 203 -2.64 15.41 -31.64
C LYS A 203 -2.82 14.31 -32.68
N GLN A 204 -3.84 13.48 -32.52
CA GLN A 204 -4.09 12.32 -33.37
C GLN A 204 -5.57 12.26 -33.75
N ARG A 205 -5.81 12.10 -35.05
CA ARG A 205 -7.15 11.79 -35.54
C ARG A 205 -7.49 10.36 -35.19
N ILE A 206 -8.67 10.16 -34.65
CA ILE A 206 -9.23 8.82 -34.43
C ILE A 206 -9.91 8.32 -35.70
N ASN A 207 -9.67 7.05 -36.03
CA ASN A 207 -10.20 6.43 -37.24
C ASN A 207 -11.62 5.92 -37.05
N GLU A 208 -11.96 5.56 -35.81
CA GLU A 208 -13.24 4.95 -35.43
C GLU A 208 -13.87 5.70 -34.24
N GLU A 209 -15.18 5.47 -34.05
CA GLU A 209 -15.92 6.00 -32.90
C GLU A 209 -15.36 5.43 -31.58
N PRO A 210 -14.91 6.29 -30.64
CA PRO A 210 -14.34 5.83 -29.39
C PRO A 210 -15.47 5.35 -28.47
N ARG A 211 -15.56 4.05 -28.24
CA ARG A 211 -16.53 3.43 -27.33
C ARG A 211 -15.99 3.32 -25.90
N LYS A 212 -14.67 3.18 -25.77
CA LYS A 212 -13.98 3.10 -24.49
C LYS A 212 -12.66 3.86 -24.52
N ILE A 213 -12.25 4.33 -23.36
CA ILE A 213 -10.89 4.79 -23.08
C ILE A 213 -10.25 3.81 -22.10
N VAL A 214 -9.02 3.39 -22.41
CA VAL A 214 -8.23 2.49 -21.57
C VAL A 214 -6.94 3.21 -21.20
N ILE A 215 -6.69 3.34 -19.91
CA ILE A 215 -5.47 3.95 -19.38
C ILE A 215 -4.76 2.89 -18.57
N TYR A 216 -3.54 2.56 -18.93
CA TYR A 216 -2.82 1.48 -18.28
C TYR A 216 -1.35 1.79 -18.09
N LEU A 217 -0.77 1.12 -17.09
CA LEU A 217 0.65 1.14 -16.83
C LEU A 217 1.31 0.00 -17.61
N PRO A 218 2.13 0.29 -18.65
CA PRO A 218 2.85 -0.75 -19.37
C PRO A 218 3.77 -1.50 -18.42
N GLN A 219 3.75 -2.83 -18.49
CA GLN A 219 4.66 -3.66 -17.71
C GLN A 219 6.07 -3.60 -18.32
N GLU A 220 7.09 -3.43 -17.46
CA GLU A 220 8.50 -3.38 -17.89
C GLU A 220 9.00 -4.70 -18.52
N LYS A 221 8.25 -5.81 -18.40
CA LYS A 221 8.58 -7.15 -18.94
C LYS A 221 7.89 -7.49 -20.26
N ILE A 222 7.79 -6.55 -21.18
CA ILE A 222 7.47 -6.90 -22.57
C ILE A 222 8.80 -6.93 -23.32
N ASP A 223 9.19 -8.12 -23.75
CA ASP A 223 10.41 -8.37 -24.52
C ASP A 223 10.57 -7.33 -25.64
N LYS A 224 11.81 -6.83 -25.77
CA LYS A 224 12.22 -5.82 -26.76
C LYS A 224 11.66 -6.18 -28.15
N GLY A 225 10.61 -5.48 -28.57
CA GLY A 225 10.10 -5.55 -29.94
C GLY A 225 8.59 -5.59 -30.11
N VAL A 226 7.81 -5.89 -29.06
CA VAL A 226 6.35 -5.84 -29.16
C VAL A 226 5.90 -4.40 -28.92
N LYS A 227 5.45 -3.72 -29.98
CA LYS A 227 4.70 -2.45 -29.85
C LYS A 227 3.59 -2.70 -28.83
N ALA A 228 3.51 -1.85 -27.81
CA ALA A 228 2.50 -1.96 -26.78
C ALA A 228 1.11 -1.95 -27.45
N SER A 229 0.52 -3.15 -27.55
CA SER A 229 -0.82 -3.34 -28.12
C SER A 229 -1.82 -3.15 -27.00
N CYS A 230 -2.82 -2.30 -27.21
CA CYS A 230 -3.90 -2.09 -26.25
C CYS A 230 -4.84 -3.32 -26.14
N GLU A 231 -4.58 -4.39 -26.89
CA GLU A 231 -5.34 -5.65 -26.92
C GLU A 231 -5.33 -6.39 -25.56
N ALA A 232 -4.31 -6.18 -24.73
CA ALA A 232 -4.22 -6.80 -23.41
C ALA A 232 -3.78 -5.76 -22.36
N PRO A 233 -4.71 -4.92 -21.87
CA PRO A 233 -4.37 -4.02 -20.78
C PRO A 233 -3.91 -4.86 -19.58
N GLY A 234 -2.70 -4.59 -19.08
CA GLY A 234 -2.13 -5.32 -17.95
C GLY A 234 -2.99 -5.22 -16.68
N GLU A 235 -2.60 -5.96 -15.64
CA GLU A 235 -3.32 -6.01 -14.34
C GLU A 235 -3.61 -4.62 -13.74
N THR A 236 -2.80 -3.61 -14.07
CA THR A 236 -3.03 -2.21 -13.69
C THR A 236 -3.56 -1.42 -14.88
N SER A 237 -4.87 -1.47 -15.08
CA SER A 237 -5.58 -0.69 -16.09
C SER A 237 -6.91 -0.15 -15.58
N ARG A 238 -7.31 0.98 -16.16
CA ARG A 238 -8.61 1.60 -15.94
C ARG A 238 -9.30 1.72 -17.29
N THR A 239 -10.50 1.17 -17.39
CA THR A 239 -11.33 1.23 -18.59
C THR A 239 -12.61 1.99 -18.29
N GLU A 240 -12.92 2.99 -19.11
CA GLU A 240 -14.17 3.72 -19.04
C GLU A 240 -14.88 3.72 -20.38
N TYR A 241 -16.20 3.64 -20.35
CA TYR A 241 -17.03 3.55 -21.56
C TYR A 241 -17.76 4.87 -21.80
N PHE A 242 -17.74 5.32 -23.05
CA PHE A 242 -18.45 6.51 -23.46
C PHE A 242 -19.90 6.20 -23.81
N LYS A 243 -20.80 7.17 -23.56
CA LYS A 243 -22.15 7.12 -24.13
C LYS A 243 -22.07 7.23 -25.66
N ARG A 244 -23.00 6.61 -26.36
CA ARG A 244 -23.04 6.61 -27.83
C ARG A 244 -23.03 8.02 -28.43
N ASN A 245 -23.84 8.94 -27.93
CA ASN A 245 -23.88 10.32 -28.45
C ASN A 245 -22.56 11.06 -28.25
N LEU A 246 -21.92 10.85 -27.09
CA LEU A 246 -20.61 11.42 -26.81
C LEU A 246 -19.53 10.81 -27.72
N ALA A 247 -19.55 9.50 -27.94
CA ALA A 247 -18.63 8.83 -28.86
C ALA A 247 -18.71 9.43 -30.28
N PHE A 248 -19.92 9.61 -30.81
CA PHE A 248 -20.13 10.28 -32.09
C PHE A 248 -19.60 11.72 -32.08
N SER A 249 -19.92 12.48 -31.03
CA SER A 249 -19.48 13.87 -30.92
C SER A 249 -17.97 13.99 -30.83
N LEU A 250 -17.30 13.10 -30.08
CA LEU A 250 -15.83 13.01 -29.99
C LEU A 250 -15.20 12.63 -31.33
N TYR A 251 -15.82 11.71 -32.08
CA TYR A 251 -15.36 11.34 -33.41
C TYR A 251 -15.38 12.53 -34.37
N ASP A 252 -16.49 13.26 -34.45
CA ASP A 252 -16.59 14.43 -35.30
C ASP A 252 -15.69 15.58 -34.82
N ALA A 253 -15.65 15.83 -33.51
CA ALA A 253 -14.74 16.81 -32.92
C ALA A 253 -13.28 16.53 -33.26
N SER A 254 -12.85 15.26 -33.27
CA SER A 254 -11.48 14.89 -33.63
C SER A 254 -11.08 15.31 -35.05
N LYS A 255 -12.02 15.30 -36.00
CA LYS A 255 -11.76 15.72 -37.39
C LYS A 255 -11.47 17.21 -37.44
N TYR A 256 -12.27 18.01 -36.74
CA TYR A 256 -12.11 19.45 -36.66
C TYR A 256 -10.82 19.83 -35.91
N LEU A 257 -10.58 19.24 -34.73
CA LEU A 257 -9.38 19.51 -33.94
C LEU A 257 -8.09 19.15 -34.68
N PHE A 258 -8.07 18.00 -35.35
CA PHE A 258 -6.92 17.59 -36.15
C PHE A 258 -6.67 18.55 -37.33
N TYR A 259 -7.73 18.99 -38.02
CA TYR A 259 -7.60 19.99 -39.10
C TYR A 259 -7.02 21.32 -38.61
N LEU A 260 -7.46 21.77 -37.43
CA LEU A 260 -7.07 23.06 -36.85
C LEU A 260 -5.62 23.04 -36.34
N ASN A 261 -5.14 21.91 -35.82
CA ASN A 261 -3.79 21.80 -35.28
C ASN A 261 -2.75 21.32 -36.32
N GLY A 262 -3.16 20.56 -37.32
CA GLY A 262 -2.26 19.89 -38.26
C GLY A 262 -1.77 20.73 -39.46
N ASN A 263 -2.36 21.90 -39.72
CA ASN A 263 -2.08 22.66 -40.94
C ASN A 263 -1.25 23.94 -40.69
N SER A 264 -0.11 24.05 -41.37
CA SER A 264 0.74 25.26 -41.34
C SER A 264 0.11 26.48 -42.02
N ALA A 265 -0.91 26.27 -42.85
CA ALA A 265 -1.69 27.33 -43.50
C ALA A 265 -3.17 27.00 -43.39
N LEU A 266 -3.83 27.54 -42.37
CA LEU A 266 -5.28 27.39 -42.22
C LEU A 266 -6.03 28.26 -43.25
N ASP A 267 -7.15 27.74 -43.74
CA ASP A 267 -8.14 28.56 -44.45
C ASP A 267 -9.04 29.23 -43.40
N PRO A 268 -9.11 30.58 -43.35
CA PRO A 268 -9.89 31.29 -42.34
C PRO A 268 -11.38 30.93 -42.36
N SER A 269 -11.94 30.57 -43.52
CA SER A 269 -13.36 30.23 -43.62
C SER A 269 -13.64 28.85 -43.03
N LYS A 270 -12.82 27.85 -43.38
CA LYS A 270 -12.93 26.48 -42.85
C LYS A 270 -12.55 26.41 -41.37
N ALA A 271 -11.62 27.24 -40.92
CA ALA A 271 -11.28 27.35 -39.51
C ALA A 271 -12.48 27.85 -38.70
N ALA A 272 -13.16 28.91 -39.16
CA ALA A 272 -14.37 29.42 -38.52
C ALA A 272 -15.49 28.36 -38.51
N GLU A 273 -15.71 27.65 -39.62
CA GLU A 273 -16.67 26.56 -39.71
C GLU A 273 -16.36 25.42 -38.71
N SER A 274 -15.08 25.07 -38.55
CA SER A 274 -14.64 24.03 -37.63
C SER A 274 -14.84 24.43 -36.16
N VAL A 275 -14.56 25.70 -35.82
CA VAL A 275 -14.80 26.27 -34.47
C VAL A 275 -16.29 26.26 -34.14
N LEU A 276 -17.14 26.68 -35.09
CA LEU A 276 -18.59 26.64 -34.90
C LEU A 276 -19.11 25.20 -34.80
N SER A 277 -18.57 24.29 -35.61
CA SER A 277 -18.94 22.87 -35.55
C SER A 277 -18.66 22.28 -34.17
N LEU A 278 -17.52 22.60 -33.55
CA LEU A 278 -17.22 22.18 -32.17
C LEU A 278 -18.24 22.71 -31.15
N SER A 279 -18.66 23.97 -31.27
CA SER A 279 -19.71 24.55 -30.43
C SER A 279 -21.05 23.83 -30.64
N THR A 280 -21.45 23.56 -31.88
CA THR A 280 -22.70 22.82 -32.19
C THR A 280 -22.70 21.39 -31.67
N LEU A 281 -21.53 20.76 -31.55
CA LEU A 281 -21.37 19.43 -30.94
C LEU A 281 -21.42 19.45 -29.40
N GLY A 282 -21.58 20.63 -28.79
CA GLY A 282 -21.64 20.81 -27.33
C GLY A 282 -20.27 21.02 -26.67
N PHE A 283 -19.20 21.18 -27.44
CA PHE A 283 -17.84 21.42 -26.92
C PHE A 283 -17.50 22.92 -26.89
N GLU A 284 -18.29 23.71 -26.17
CA GLU A 284 -18.15 25.17 -26.11
C GLU A 284 -16.78 25.60 -25.56
N GLU A 285 -16.30 24.94 -24.50
CA GLU A 285 -14.98 25.23 -23.92
C GLU A 285 -13.84 24.98 -24.93
N TRP A 286 -13.95 23.91 -25.71
CA TRP A 286 -12.96 23.58 -26.73
C TRP A 286 -13.02 24.55 -27.90
N SER A 287 -14.22 24.96 -28.31
CA SER A 287 -14.44 25.95 -29.37
C SER A 287 -13.79 27.29 -29.00
N MET A 288 -14.10 27.81 -27.80
CA MET A 288 -13.50 29.06 -27.31
C MET A 288 -11.98 28.98 -27.19
N ARG A 289 -11.45 27.86 -26.67
CA ARG A 289 -10.00 27.65 -26.53
C ARG A 289 -9.31 27.70 -27.89
N VAL A 290 -9.85 27.01 -28.88
CA VAL A 290 -9.27 26.97 -30.23
C VAL A 290 -9.40 28.32 -30.93
N GLU A 291 -10.52 29.02 -30.75
CA GLU A 291 -10.68 30.37 -31.29
C GLU A 291 -9.60 31.33 -30.75
N ASP A 292 -9.36 31.31 -29.44
CA ASP A 292 -8.33 32.13 -28.80
C ASP A 292 -6.92 31.74 -29.28
N ASP A 293 -6.64 30.44 -29.39
CA ASP A 293 -5.37 29.93 -29.91
C ASP A 293 -5.11 30.40 -31.36
N ILE A 294 -6.12 30.34 -32.23
CA ILE A 294 -6.04 30.85 -33.61
C ILE A 294 -5.79 32.36 -33.62
N ARG A 295 -6.54 33.14 -32.81
CA ARG A 295 -6.35 34.60 -32.74
C ARG A 295 -4.96 34.97 -32.25
N LYS A 296 -4.42 34.23 -31.29
CA LYS A 296 -3.04 34.40 -30.79
C LYS A 296 -2.01 34.06 -31.87
N GLN A 297 -2.17 32.92 -32.54
CA GLN A 297 -1.26 32.46 -33.58
C GLN A 297 -1.22 33.43 -34.78
N TYR A 298 -2.37 33.95 -35.20
CA TYR A 298 -2.50 34.83 -36.37
C TYR A 298 -2.57 36.32 -36.03
N LYS A 299 -2.16 36.73 -34.81
CA LYS A 299 -2.16 38.14 -34.38
C LYS A 299 -1.42 39.08 -35.35
N GLY A 300 -0.39 38.58 -36.04
CA GLY A 300 0.38 39.32 -37.05
C GLY A 300 -0.26 39.40 -38.45
N ASN A 301 -1.37 38.70 -38.69
CA ASN A 301 -2.05 38.66 -40.00
C ASN A 301 -3.50 39.21 -39.88
N PRO A 302 -3.70 40.54 -40.02
CA PRO A 302 -5.01 41.14 -39.86
C PRO A 302 -6.02 40.71 -40.94
N GLU A 303 -5.55 40.38 -42.15
CA GLU A 303 -6.41 39.91 -43.24
C GLU A 303 -7.05 38.56 -42.91
N PHE A 304 -6.24 37.64 -42.37
CA PHE A 304 -6.72 36.34 -41.90
C PHE A 304 -7.78 36.51 -40.81
N LEU A 305 -7.52 37.34 -39.80
CA LEU A 305 -8.44 37.57 -38.68
C LEU A 305 -9.75 38.23 -39.12
N ALA A 306 -9.70 39.15 -40.10
CA ALA A 306 -10.90 39.77 -40.66
C ALA A 306 -11.77 38.72 -41.39
N LYS A 307 -11.17 37.85 -42.20
CA LYS A 307 -11.89 36.77 -42.89
C LYS A 307 -12.45 35.73 -41.92
N PHE A 308 -11.65 35.35 -40.91
CA PHE A 308 -12.05 34.40 -39.87
C PHE A 308 -13.24 34.92 -39.05
N SER A 309 -13.17 36.17 -38.56
CA SER A 309 -14.26 36.79 -37.80
C SER A 309 -15.53 37.00 -38.65
N LEU A 310 -15.40 37.31 -39.93
CA LEU A 310 -16.53 37.34 -40.86
C LEU A 310 -17.18 35.96 -41.01
N GLY A 311 -16.35 34.91 -41.12
CA GLY A 311 -16.81 33.52 -41.15
C GLY A 311 -17.58 33.12 -39.90
N LEU A 312 -17.07 33.47 -38.71
CA LEU A 312 -17.75 33.21 -37.44
C LEU A 312 -19.11 33.92 -37.37
N LYS A 313 -19.17 35.21 -37.73
CA LYS A 313 -20.44 35.97 -37.74
C LYS A 313 -21.47 35.37 -38.69
N LYS A 314 -21.06 35.02 -39.91
CA LYS A 314 -21.96 34.43 -40.92
C LYS A 314 -22.44 33.05 -40.51
N GLY A 315 -21.59 32.27 -39.84
CA GLY A 315 -21.97 30.95 -39.36
C GLY A 315 -22.89 31.02 -38.14
N MET A 316 -22.65 31.94 -37.19
CA MET A 316 -23.54 32.17 -36.05
C MET A 316 -24.95 32.57 -36.48
N SER A 317 -25.10 33.50 -37.42
CA SER A 317 -26.43 33.88 -37.94
C SER A 317 -27.17 32.70 -38.58
N ARG A 318 -26.43 31.78 -39.23
CA ARG A 318 -27.02 30.57 -39.83
C ARG A 318 -27.46 29.56 -38.78
N VAL A 319 -26.72 29.41 -37.69
CA VAL A 319 -27.06 28.52 -36.57
C VAL A 319 -28.28 29.04 -35.80
N GLU A 320 -28.37 30.35 -35.61
CA GLU A 320 -29.54 31.00 -35.00
C GLU A 320 -30.80 30.79 -35.84
N GLU A 321 -30.74 30.95 -37.16
CA GLU A 321 -31.86 30.68 -38.07
C GLU A 321 -32.35 29.23 -38.03
N THR A 322 -31.46 28.26 -37.83
CA THR A 322 -31.84 26.84 -37.73
C THR A 322 -32.46 26.44 -36.38
N ASN A 323 -32.28 27.25 -35.34
CA ASN A 323 -32.84 27.01 -34.01
C ASN A 323 -34.18 27.74 -33.77
N ILE A 324 -34.66 28.53 -34.73
CA ILE A 324 -36.02 29.09 -34.69
C ILE A 324 -37.01 28.00 -35.12
N VAL A 325 -37.55 27.29 -34.12
CA VAL A 325 -38.79 26.53 -34.27
C VAL A 325 -39.89 27.51 -34.71
N PRO A 326 -40.70 27.20 -35.74
CA PRO A 326 -41.79 28.08 -36.14
C PRO A 326 -42.85 28.12 -35.03
N SER A 327 -42.87 29.23 -34.30
CA SER A 327 -43.96 29.65 -33.43
C SER A 327 -45.24 29.80 -34.26
N GLU A 328 -46.19 28.92 -33.99
CA GLU A 328 -47.61 29.22 -33.84
C GLU A 328 -48.29 30.00 -34.99
N LYS A 329 -48.96 29.27 -35.89
CA LYS A 329 -50.19 29.79 -36.53
C LYS A 329 -51.39 29.36 -35.69
N THR A 330 -51.83 30.27 -34.84
CA THR A 330 -53.22 30.36 -34.41
C THR A 330 -54.09 30.52 -35.65
N ASP A 331 -55.03 29.60 -35.88
CA ASP A 331 -56.23 29.91 -36.67
C ASP A 331 -57.45 29.25 -36.03
N ALA A 332 -58.43 30.09 -35.76
CA ALA A 332 -59.68 29.75 -35.11
C ALA A 332 -60.69 29.21 -36.13
N GLY A 333 -61.37 28.13 -35.75
CA GLY A 333 -62.77 27.88 -36.13
C GLY A 333 -63.02 27.03 -37.39
N LYS A 334 -63.39 25.77 -37.19
CA LYS A 334 -64.79 25.32 -37.35
C LYS A 334 -64.93 23.82 -37.05
N SER A 335 -65.96 23.55 -36.26
CA SER A 335 -66.57 22.25 -35.96
C SER A 335 -67.01 21.49 -37.22
N GLN A 336 -66.81 20.17 -37.25
CA GLN A 336 -67.88 19.22 -37.58
C GLN A 336 -67.54 17.78 -37.12
N GLU A 337 -68.61 17.05 -36.84
CA GLU A 337 -68.76 15.81 -36.08
C GLU A 337 -68.10 14.56 -36.70
N GLY A 338 -67.86 13.53 -35.87
CA GLY A 338 -67.53 12.20 -36.36
C GLY A 338 -67.06 11.19 -35.31
N VAL A 339 -68.01 10.41 -34.80
CA VAL A 339 -67.94 9.25 -33.89
C VAL A 339 -66.84 8.21 -34.25
N ALA A 340 -66.09 7.70 -33.25
CA ALA A 340 -66.00 6.26 -32.89
C ALA A 340 -64.80 5.90 -31.97
N VAL A 341 -65.16 5.42 -30.77
CA VAL A 341 -64.67 4.20 -30.09
C VAL A 341 -63.17 3.85 -30.17
N ILE A 342 -62.44 3.99 -29.06
CA ILE A 342 -61.24 3.19 -28.75
C ILE A 342 -61.31 2.72 -27.29
N SER A 343 -61.28 1.40 -27.14
CA SER A 343 -61.26 0.62 -25.89
C SER A 343 -60.02 0.89 -25.03
N PRO A 344 -60.08 0.66 -23.70
CA PRO A 344 -58.94 0.81 -22.81
C PRO A 344 -57.87 -0.28 -23.02
N VAL A 345 -56.62 0.17 -23.00
CA VAL A 345 -55.38 -0.61 -23.07
C VAL A 345 -55.28 -1.54 -21.86
N LYS A 346 -55.05 -2.83 -22.14
CA LYS A 346 -54.78 -3.89 -21.15
C LYS A 346 -53.42 -3.68 -20.48
N GLU A 347 -53.47 -3.77 -19.16
CA GLU A 347 -52.37 -3.95 -18.21
C GLU A 347 -51.57 -5.24 -18.53
N PRO A 348 -50.22 -5.24 -18.49
CA PRO A 348 -49.43 -6.45 -18.73
C PRO A 348 -49.43 -7.38 -17.50
N GLU A 349 -49.97 -8.57 -17.70
CA GLU A 349 -49.95 -9.71 -16.78
C GLU A 349 -48.53 -10.11 -16.36
N ASN A 350 -48.41 -10.26 -15.04
CA ASN A 350 -47.26 -10.76 -14.30
C ASN A 350 -47.13 -12.29 -14.53
N LYS A 351 -46.08 -12.75 -15.21
CA LYS A 351 -45.78 -14.19 -15.38
C LYS A 351 -44.67 -14.63 -14.42
N PRO A 352 -44.88 -15.69 -13.61
CA PRO A 352 -43.86 -16.22 -12.71
C PRO A 352 -42.82 -17.07 -13.46
N LEU A 353 -41.56 -17.01 -13.00
CA LEU A 353 -40.44 -17.85 -13.45
C LEU A 353 -40.69 -19.33 -13.10
N PRO A 354 -40.31 -20.28 -13.98
CA PRO A 354 -40.33 -21.71 -13.65
C PRO A 354 -39.14 -22.13 -12.79
N ALA A 355 -39.43 -23.08 -11.89
CA ALA A 355 -38.55 -23.68 -10.90
C ALA A 355 -37.38 -24.46 -11.52
N ALA A 356 -36.22 -24.38 -10.85
CA ALA A 356 -35.02 -25.16 -11.16
C ALA A 356 -35.17 -26.61 -10.66
N GLU A 357 -35.09 -27.56 -11.58
CA GLU A 357 -34.96 -28.98 -11.26
C GLU A 357 -33.51 -29.35 -10.91
N THR A 358 -33.42 -30.08 -9.81
CA THR A 358 -32.23 -30.75 -9.27
C THR A 358 -31.69 -31.83 -10.21
N GLY A 359 -30.47 -31.65 -10.72
CA GLY A 359 -29.73 -32.61 -11.53
C GLY A 359 -28.46 -33.09 -10.84
N LYS A 360 -28.36 -34.42 -10.68
CA LYS A 360 -27.33 -35.21 -9.99
C LYS A 360 -25.89 -34.92 -10.42
N SER A 361 -24.99 -34.81 -9.46
CA SER A 361 -23.54 -34.93 -9.67
C SER A 361 -23.13 -36.40 -9.65
N GLN A 362 -22.68 -36.91 -10.81
CA GLN A 362 -22.01 -38.20 -10.93
C GLN A 362 -20.52 -38.02 -10.70
N SER A 363 -20.00 -38.77 -9.74
CA SER A 363 -18.59 -39.01 -9.50
C SER A 363 -17.93 -39.70 -10.70
N GLN A 364 -16.86 -39.12 -11.24
CA GLN A 364 -15.93 -39.83 -12.11
C GLN A 364 -14.54 -39.86 -11.47
N SER A 365 -14.12 -41.09 -11.21
CA SER A 365 -12.83 -41.56 -10.73
C SER A 365 -11.74 -41.40 -11.80
N VAL A 366 -10.58 -40.93 -11.37
CA VAL A 366 -9.32 -40.95 -12.12
C VAL A 366 -8.71 -42.36 -12.06
N PRO A 367 -8.28 -42.96 -13.18
CA PRO A 367 -7.46 -44.17 -13.14
C PRO A 367 -5.98 -43.81 -13.04
N SER A 368 -5.32 -44.51 -12.13
CA SER A 368 -3.87 -44.62 -11.97
C SER A 368 -3.24 -45.54 -13.02
N ASN A 369 -1.92 -45.37 -13.18
CA ASN A 369 -0.88 -46.29 -13.69
C ASN A 369 -0.44 -46.18 -15.16
N PRO A 370 0.81 -46.59 -15.48
CA PRO A 370 1.78 -47.39 -14.68
C PRO A 370 2.85 -46.63 -13.92
#